data_AF-E9AVR4-F1
#
_entry.id   AF-E9AVR4-F1
#
_cell.length_a   1.000
_cell.length_b   1.000
_cell.length_c   1.000
_cell.angle_alpha   90.00
_cell.angle_beta   90.00
_cell.angle_gamma   90.00
#
_symmetry.space_group_name_H-M   'P 1'
#
loop_
_entity.id
_entity.type
_entity.pdbx_description
1 polymer ?
#
loop_
_entity_poly.entity_id
_entity_poly.type
_entity_poly.pdbx_seq_one_letter_code
_entity_poly.pdbx_strand_id
1 'polypeptide(L)'
;MQRPKTECEKQQEQSDELFARQLQEQLNHSGGAVHAPSPQSGPSKSVQEAADAAFARQLQEEIDRQEAATGTGASGASEEYKIPMECPACTFVNYMKPSSSSKEWKCAQCSRTLMENVLHSGHVSHNDLVECKVCHSLNKLPSKKSDAVLCGGCYQELVLTLNTASSVESEENQRTVQLRCGQCSVINAVTVGVSVKRLEFICGGCGVLNTMTLE
;
A
#
# COMPACT_ATOMS: atom_id res chain seq x y z
N MET A 1 22.06 19.87 -30.98
CA MET A 1 23.10 19.18 -30.18
C MET A 1 22.49 17.90 -29.65
N GLN A 2 22.99 16.72 -30.05
CA GLN A 2 22.50 15.44 -29.52
C GLN A 2 23.08 15.23 -28.12
N ARG A 3 22.21 14.90 -27.16
CA ARG A 3 22.61 14.58 -25.79
C ARG A 3 23.52 13.34 -25.82
N PRO A 4 24.64 13.32 -25.05
CA PRO A 4 25.45 12.12 -24.93
C PRO A 4 24.60 11.00 -24.33
N LYS A 5 24.54 9.84 -25.01
CA LYS A 5 23.87 8.64 -24.52
C LYS A 5 24.52 8.21 -23.20
N THR A 6 23.67 7.90 -22.23
CA THR A 6 24.07 7.33 -20.93
C THR A 6 24.63 5.92 -21.11
N GLU A 7 25.40 5.45 -20.13
CA GLU A 7 25.99 4.11 -20.16
C GLU A 7 24.92 3.00 -20.19
N CYS A 8 23.81 3.22 -19.49
CA CYS A 8 22.66 2.32 -19.50
C CYS A 8 22.00 2.24 -20.89
N GLU A 9 21.83 3.37 -21.58
CA GLU A 9 21.29 3.39 -22.95
C GLU A 9 22.21 2.66 -23.95
N LYS A 10 23.53 2.75 -23.76
CA LYS A 10 24.50 2.02 -24.59
C LYS A 10 24.47 0.51 -24.35
N GLN A 11 24.33 0.07 -23.10
CA GLN A 11 24.21 -1.35 -22.76
C GLN A 11 22.90 -1.94 -23.29
N GLN A 12 21.80 -1.19 -23.20
CA GLN A 12 20.52 -1.61 -23.78
C GLN A 12 20.62 -1.75 -25.30
N GLU A 13 21.19 -0.77 -25.99
CA GLU A 13 21.36 -0.80 -27.45
C GLU A 13 22.25 -1.98 -27.90
N GLN A 14 23.30 -2.31 -27.15
CA GLN A 14 24.13 -3.49 -27.41
C GLN A 14 23.37 -4.80 -27.19
N SER A 15 22.55 -4.89 -26.14
CA SER A 15 21.72 -6.06 -25.86
C SER A 15 20.69 -6.28 -26.97
N ASP A 16 20.04 -5.20 -27.41
CA ASP A 16 19.02 -5.24 -28.47
C ASP A 16 19.65 -5.64 -29.82
N GLU A 17 20.86 -5.15 -30.13
CA GLU A 17 21.59 -5.52 -31.35
C GLU A 17 21.98 -7.01 -31.34
N LEU A 18 22.44 -7.54 -30.21
CA LEU A 18 22.77 -8.96 -30.06
C LEU A 18 21.54 -9.86 -30.24
N PHE A 19 20.40 -9.47 -29.65
CA PHE A 19 19.14 -10.19 -29.81
C PHE A 19 18.66 -10.17 -31.26
N ALA A 20 18.72 -9.01 -31.93
CA ALA A 20 18.34 -8.88 -33.33
C ALA A 20 19.21 -9.75 -34.25
N ARG A 21 20.53 -9.82 -34.01
CA ARG A 21 21.44 -10.70 -34.75
C ARG A 21 21.10 -12.17 -34.54
N GLN A 22 20.86 -12.59 -33.31
CA GLN A 22 20.50 -13.98 -33.00
C GLN A 22 19.18 -14.38 -33.66
N LEU A 23 18.18 -13.49 -33.66
CA LEU A 23 16.91 -13.72 -34.34
C LEU A 23 17.09 -13.81 -35.86
N GLN A 24 17.91 -12.93 -36.44
CA GLN A 24 18.25 -12.95 -37.86
C GLN A 24 18.95 -14.25 -38.27
N GLU A 25 19.87 -14.75 -37.45
CA GLU A 25 20.55 -16.04 -37.66
C GLU A 25 19.54 -17.20 -37.64
N GLN A 26 18.63 -17.25 -36.67
CA GLN A 26 17.59 -18.29 -36.61
C GLN A 26 16.68 -18.29 -37.84
N LEU A 27 16.30 -17.10 -38.32
CA LEU A 27 15.47 -16.96 -39.52
C LEU A 27 16.24 -17.37 -40.78
N ASN A 28 17.53 -17.05 -40.88
CA ASN A 28 18.38 -17.43 -42.01
C ASN A 28 18.67 -18.94 -42.04
N HIS A 29 18.81 -19.58 -40.87
CA HIS A 29 18.99 -21.04 -40.76
C HIS A 29 17.71 -21.83 -41.05
N SER A 30 16.55 -21.19 -41.04
CA SER A 30 15.25 -21.83 -41.34
C SER A 30 14.93 -21.89 -42.85
N GLY A 31 15.78 -21.30 -43.70
CA GLY A 31 15.55 -21.17 -45.15
C GLY A 31 16.20 -22.22 -46.06
N GLY A 32 16.94 -23.19 -45.53
CA GLY A 32 17.69 -24.12 -46.40
C GLY A 32 18.13 -25.42 -45.73
N ALA A 33 17.25 -26.42 -45.69
CA ALA A 33 17.63 -27.83 -45.70
C ALA A 33 16.40 -28.73 -45.94
N VAL A 34 16.24 -29.16 -47.20
CA VAL A 34 15.59 -30.45 -47.49
C VAL A 34 16.53 -31.53 -47.01
N HIS A 35 16.32 -32.01 -45.79
CA HIS A 35 16.49 -33.38 -45.34
C HIS A 35 16.18 -33.38 -43.85
N ALA A 36 15.16 -34.13 -43.44
CA ALA A 36 14.96 -34.46 -42.05
C ALA A 36 16.17 -35.25 -41.53
N PRO A 37 16.76 -34.87 -40.39
CA PRO A 37 17.01 -35.79 -39.31
C PRO A 37 15.84 -35.73 -38.32
N SER A 38 15.63 -36.86 -37.68
CA SER A 38 14.66 -37.17 -36.62
C SER A 38 14.36 -35.99 -35.69
N PRO A 39 13.14 -35.88 -35.13
CA PRO A 39 12.88 -34.92 -34.07
C PRO A 39 13.88 -35.21 -32.97
N GLN A 40 14.89 -34.35 -32.80
CA GLN A 40 15.71 -34.39 -31.62
C GLN A 40 14.73 -34.24 -30.48
N SER A 41 14.59 -35.33 -29.74
CA SER A 41 13.95 -35.39 -28.46
C SER A 41 14.43 -34.17 -27.70
N GLY A 42 13.56 -33.16 -27.59
CA GLY A 42 13.71 -32.16 -26.55
C GLY A 42 13.96 -32.89 -25.24
N PRO A 43 14.72 -32.30 -24.31
CA PRO A 43 15.03 -32.94 -23.04
C PRO A 43 13.75 -33.59 -22.52
N SER A 44 13.81 -34.91 -22.26
CA SER A 44 12.66 -35.70 -21.81
C SER A 44 11.94 -34.90 -20.72
N LYS A 45 10.60 -34.94 -20.64
CA LYS A 45 9.86 -34.17 -19.62
C LYS A 45 10.48 -34.26 -18.22
N SER A 46 11.05 -35.41 -17.88
CA SER A 46 11.81 -35.65 -16.64
C SER A 46 13.11 -34.83 -16.50
N VAL A 47 13.85 -34.59 -17.57
CA VAL A 47 15.06 -33.75 -17.59
C VAL A 47 14.69 -32.28 -17.44
N GLN A 48 13.58 -31.85 -18.08
CA GLN A 48 13.08 -30.48 -17.92
C GLN A 48 12.50 -30.25 -16.52
N GLU A 49 11.72 -31.18 -16.00
CA GLU A 49 11.21 -31.14 -14.63
C GLU A 49 12.34 -31.12 -13.59
N ALA A 50 13.43 -31.88 -13.82
CA ALA A 50 14.61 -31.84 -12.96
C ALA A 50 15.35 -30.50 -13.01
N ALA A 51 15.44 -29.87 -14.18
CA ALA A 51 16.03 -28.54 -14.36
C ALA A 51 15.17 -27.46 -13.69
N ASP A 52 13.86 -27.51 -13.88
CA ASP A 52 12.90 -26.59 -13.26
C ASP A 52 12.91 -26.73 -11.74
N ALA A 53 12.95 -27.96 -11.22
CA ALA A 53 13.07 -28.22 -9.78
C ALA A 53 14.42 -27.75 -9.21
N ALA A 54 15.51 -27.87 -9.96
CA ALA A 54 16.81 -27.34 -9.55
C ALA A 54 16.81 -25.81 -9.49
N PHE A 55 16.20 -25.17 -10.49
CA PHE A 55 16.06 -23.71 -10.53
C PHE A 55 15.14 -23.19 -9.42
N ALA A 56 14.02 -23.86 -9.15
CA ALA A 56 13.12 -23.52 -8.06
C ALA A 56 13.81 -23.60 -6.68
N ARG A 57 14.64 -24.63 -6.45
CA ARG A 57 15.46 -24.72 -5.23
C ARG A 57 16.45 -23.57 -5.12
N GLN A 58 17.15 -23.24 -6.21
CA GLN A 58 18.10 -22.12 -6.22
C GLN A 58 17.41 -20.79 -5.90
N LEU A 59 16.22 -20.56 -6.45
CA LEU A 59 15.45 -19.36 -6.16
C LEU A 59 14.99 -19.32 -4.69
N GLN A 60 14.52 -20.45 -4.15
CA GLN A 60 14.14 -20.54 -2.74
C GLN A 60 15.34 -20.28 -1.83
N GLU A 61 16.52 -20.84 -2.13
CA GLU A 61 17.75 -20.59 -1.37
C GLU A 61 18.19 -19.13 -1.44
N GLU A 62 17.96 -18.43 -2.56
CA GLU A 62 18.26 -17.01 -2.69
C GLU A 62 17.26 -16.15 -1.89
N ILE A 63 15.97 -16.52 -1.89
CA ILE A 63 14.95 -15.90 -1.05
C ILE A 63 15.29 -16.12 0.42
N ASP A 64 15.55 -17.36 0.84
CA ASP A 64 15.92 -17.70 2.21
C ASP A 64 17.21 -16.99 2.63
N ARG A 65 18.16 -16.78 1.71
CA ARG A 65 19.37 -16.00 1.97
C ARG A 65 19.08 -14.51 2.12
N GLN A 66 18.18 -13.95 1.31
CA GLN A 66 17.74 -12.56 1.43
C GLN A 66 16.91 -12.35 2.71
N GLU A 67 16.07 -13.32 3.07
CA GLU A 67 15.30 -13.37 4.31
C GLU A 67 16.19 -13.58 5.53
N ALA A 68 17.25 -14.38 5.44
CA ALA A 68 18.26 -14.51 6.50
C ALA A 68 19.17 -13.27 6.59
N ALA A 69 19.48 -12.62 5.47
CA ALA A 69 20.20 -11.34 5.45
C ALA A 69 19.34 -10.19 6.01
N THR A 70 18.01 -10.26 5.87
CA THR A 70 17.06 -9.34 6.52
C THR A 70 16.66 -9.79 7.93
N GLY A 71 16.85 -11.07 8.27
CA GLY A 71 16.50 -11.71 9.54
C GLY A 71 17.64 -11.81 10.55
N THR A 72 18.89 -11.60 10.14
CA THR A 72 20.07 -11.53 11.04
C THR A 72 20.44 -10.08 11.32
N GLY A 73 19.43 -9.29 11.69
CA GLY A 73 19.54 -7.88 12.07
C GLY A 73 19.02 -7.60 13.48
N ALA A 74 18.85 -8.61 14.33
CA ALA A 74 18.58 -8.43 15.75
C ALA A 74 19.90 -8.31 16.55
N SER A 75 20.72 -7.28 16.24
CA SER A 75 21.55 -6.55 17.21
C SER A 75 22.57 -5.65 16.51
N GLY A 76 22.45 -4.35 16.79
CA GLY A 76 23.62 -3.47 16.90
C GLY A 76 24.01 -2.66 15.67
N ALA A 77 23.07 -2.08 14.93
CA ALA A 77 23.39 -1.00 14.01
C ALA A 77 22.33 0.09 14.09
N SER A 78 22.57 1.06 14.99
CA SER A 78 21.87 2.35 15.09
C SER A 78 20.40 2.25 14.72
N GLU A 79 19.57 1.84 15.68
CA GLU A 79 18.19 2.32 15.75
C GLU A 79 18.28 3.84 15.65
N GLU A 80 18.17 4.35 14.42
CA GLU A 80 17.92 5.75 14.18
C GLU A 80 16.60 5.94 14.87
N TYR A 81 16.62 6.48 16.11
CA TYR A 81 15.53 6.48 17.08
C TYR A 81 14.27 7.09 16.46
N LYS A 82 13.53 6.35 15.63
CA LYS A 82 12.39 6.89 14.90
C LYS A 82 11.26 6.96 15.91
N ILE A 83 10.89 8.18 16.28
CA ILE A 83 9.83 8.42 17.24
C ILE A 83 8.50 8.21 16.50
N PRO A 84 7.65 7.26 16.95
CA PRO A 84 6.30 7.13 16.43
C PRO A 84 5.47 8.33 16.91
N MET A 85 4.87 9.05 15.97
CA MET A 85 4.08 10.25 16.21
C MET A 85 2.70 10.10 15.56
N GLU A 86 1.68 10.05 16.40
CA GLU A 86 0.29 9.90 15.98
C GLU A 86 -0.23 11.21 15.38
N CYS A 87 -0.87 11.12 14.22
CA CYS A 87 -1.60 12.26 13.67
C CYS A 87 -2.99 12.37 14.32
N PRO A 88 -3.29 13.43 15.07
CA PRO A 88 -4.59 13.59 15.72
C PRO A 88 -5.75 13.77 14.73
N ALA A 89 -5.45 14.11 13.47
CA ALA A 89 -6.48 14.37 12.46
C ALA A 89 -6.84 13.14 11.60
N CYS A 90 -5.93 12.20 11.43
CA CYS A 90 -6.15 11.05 10.54
C CYS A 90 -5.74 9.71 11.15
N THR A 91 -5.31 9.67 12.41
CA THR A 91 -4.88 8.44 13.14
C THR A 91 -3.65 7.72 12.57
N PHE A 92 -3.08 8.24 11.48
CA PHE A 92 -1.85 7.72 10.89
C PHE A 92 -0.65 7.89 11.83
N VAL A 93 0.14 6.82 12.00
CA VAL A 93 1.37 6.82 12.80
C VAL A 93 2.55 7.18 11.89
N ASN A 94 3.21 8.30 12.20
CA ASN A 94 4.38 8.78 11.48
C ASN A 94 5.65 8.33 12.20
N TYR A 95 6.68 7.92 11.47
CA TYR A 95 7.97 7.53 12.04
C TYR A 95 9.02 8.55 11.68
N MET A 96 9.50 9.28 12.66
CA MET A 96 10.23 10.52 12.43
C MET A 96 11.59 10.51 13.13
N LYS A 97 12.60 11.08 12.49
CA LYS A 97 13.97 11.06 12.98
C LYS A 97 14.23 12.26 13.93
N PRO A 98 14.73 12.03 15.15
CA PRO A 98 14.92 13.05 16.19
C PRO A 98 16.04 14.06 15.86
N SER A 99 16.83 13.79 14.83
CA SER A 99 17.93 14.66 14.38
C SER A 99 17.50 15.79 13.43
N SER A 100 16.23 15.86 13.04
CA SER A 100 15.77 16.94 12.17
C SER A 100 15.49 18.20 12.98
N SER A 101 16.33 19.22 12.80
CA SER A 101 16.18 20.59 13.29
C SER A 101 14.92 21.32 12.79
N SER A 102 13.92 20.59 12.31
CA SER A 102 12.60 21.08 11.92
C SER A 102 11.71 21.11 13.15
N LYS A 103 11.41 22.34 13.61
CA LYS A 103 10.47 22.63 14.71
C LYS A 103 9.02 22.18 14.44
N GLU A 104 8.72 21.72 13.24
CA GLU A 104 7.36 21.34 12.84
C GLU A 104 7.39 20.05 12.05
N TRP A 105 6.84 19.00 12.64
CA TRP A 105 6.72 17.68 12.02
C TRP A 105 5.38 17.64 11.29
N LYS A 106 5.32 17.09 10.08
CA LYS A 106 4.07 17.00 9.30
C LYS A 106 3.69 15.55 9.10
N CYS A 107 2.39 15.29 9.12
CA CYS A 107 1.87 13.97 8.81
C CYS A 107 2.12 13.64 7.33
N ALA A 108 2.69 12.46 7.05
CA ALA A 108 2.94 12.01 5.68
C ALA A 108 1.64 11.88 4.85
N GLN A 109 0.51 11.61 5.49
CA GLN A 109 -0.77 11.41 4.80
C GLN A 109 -1.54 12.71 4.60
N CYS A 110 -1.81 13.44 5.68
CA CYS A 110 -2.68 14.61 5.62
C CYS A 110 -1.92 15.96 5.66
N SER A 111 -0.58 15.94 5.68
CA SER A 111 0.30 17.11 5.74
C SER A 111 0.07 18.06 6.93
N ARG A 112 -0.82 17.71 7.87
CA ARG A 112 -1.06 18.51 9.08
C ARG A 112 0.11 18.42 10.03
N THR A 113 0.36 19.51 10.75
CA THR A 113 1.39 19.60 11.77
C THR A 113 1.12 18.61 12.91
N LEU A 114 2.07 17.73 13.15
CA LEU A 114 2.17 16.86 14.31
C LEU A 114 2.75 17.71 15.44
N MET A 115 1.96 17.99 16.47
CA MET A 115 2.48 18.72 17.62
C MET A 115 3.45 17.83 18.38
N GLU A 116 4.61 18.40 18.73
CA GLU A 116 5.55 17.84 19.70
C GLU A 116 4.87 17.83 21.07
N ASN A 117 4.01 16.83 21.29
CA ASN A 117 3.46 16.60 22.62
C ASN A 117 4.57 15.98 23.44
N VAL A 118 5.28 16.87 24.15
CA VAL A 118 6.04 16.59 25.35
C VAL A 118 5.10 15.90 26.35
N LEU A 119 5.01 14.58 26.23
CA LEU A 119 4.67 13.64 27.28
C LEU A 119 4.93 12.25 26.69
N HIS A 120 6.13 11.77 26.97
CA HIS A 120 6.43 10.34 26.92
C HIS A 120 5.45 9.65 27.88
N SER A 121 4.30 9.23 27.40
CA SER A 121 3.41 8.36 28.15
C SER A 121 2.57 7.55 27.20
N GLY A 122 2.75 6.25 27.28
CA GLY A 122 2.10 5.28 26.42
C GLY A 122 3.11 4.64 25.50
N HIS A 123 3.80 3.64 26.03
CA HIS A 123 4.22 2.49 25.22
C HIS A 123 3.11 2.22 24.20
N VAL A 124 3.31 2.51 22.91
CA VAL A 124 2.38 2.09 21.87
C VAL A 124 2.53 0.58 21.82
N SER A 125 1.70 -0.12 22.60
CA SER A 125 1.67 -1.56 22.54
C SER A 125 1.13 -1.93 21.15
N HIS A 126 1.80 -2.86 20.48
CA HIS A 126 1.35 -3.35 19.17
C HIS A 126 -0.10 -3.86 19.16
N ASN A 127 -0.71 -4.07 20.34
CA ASN A 127 -2.11 -4.49 20.47
C ASN A 127 -3.14 -3.39 20.13
N ASP A 128 -2.73 -2.12 20.03
CA ASP A 128 -3.64 -1.00 19.74
C ASP A 128 -3.57 -0.55 18.27
N LEU A 129 -2.80 -1.25 17.44
CA LEU A 129 -2.62 -0.96 16.02
C LEU A 129 -3.46 -1.90 15.16
N VAL A 130 -4.22 -1.34 14.23
CA VAL A 130 -4.98 -2.08 13.23
C VAL A 130 -4.44 -1.76 11.84
N GLU A 131 -4.11 -2.81 11.10
CA GLU A 131 -3.76 -2.73 9.70
C GLU A 131 -5.01 -2.54 8.84
N CYS A 132 -4.98 -1.56 7.94
CA CYS A 132 -6.03 -1.40 6.95
C CYS A 132 -5.94 -2.52 5.91
N LYS A 133 -7.01 -3.28 5.72
CA LYS A 133 -7.08 -4.34 4.70
C LYS A 133 -7.02 -3.84 3.25
N VAL A 134 -7.25 -2.54 3.03
CA VAL A 134 -7.28 -1.94 1.68
C VAL A 134 -5.91 -1.39 1.30
N CYS A 135 -5.29 -0.60 2.18
CA CYS A 135 -4.03 0.10 1.88
C CYS A 135 -2.85 -0.31 2.76
N HIS A 136 -3.02 -1.36 3.59
CA HIS A 136 -2.00 -1.95 4.45
C HIS A 136 -1.33 -0.96 5.42
N SER A 137 -1.95 0.20 5.63
CA SER A 137 -1.45 1.21 6.55
C SER A 137 -1.81 0.82 7.98
N LEU A 138 -0.86 0.95 8.90
CA LEU A 138 -1.08 0.78 10.33
C LEU A 138 -1.74 2.04 10.91
N ASN A 139 -2.83 1.85 11.65
CA ASN A 139 -3.59 2.92 12.28
C ASN A 139 -3.75 2.61 13.76
N LYS A 140 -3.61 3.61 14.62
CA LYS A 140 -3.88 3.42 16.04
C LYS A 140 -5.36 3.64 16.33
N LEU A 141 -5.95 2.70 17.05
CA LEU A 141 -7.32 2.84 17.50
C LEU A 141 -7.40 3.91 18.61
N PRO A 142 -8.40 4.80 18.58
CA PRO A 142 -8.64 5.71 19.69
C PRO A 142 -8.97 4.91 20.96
N SER A 143 -8.32 5.27 22.07
CA SER A 143 -8.57 4.64 23.39
C SER A 143 -9.95 4.97 23.97
N LYS A 144 -10.65 5.95 23.39
CA LYS A 144 -12.01 6.35 23.75
C LYS A 144 -12.99 5.75 22.74
N LYS A 145 -14.19 5.38 23.23
CA LYS A 145 -15.29 4.89 22.39
C LYS A 145 -15.54 5.87 21.24
N SER A 146 -15.54 5.35 20.03
CA SER A 146 -15.75 6.08 18.79
C SER A 146 -16.76 5.30 17.96
N ASP A 147 -17.71 5.99 17.32
CA ASP A 147 -18.79 5.33 16.56
C ASP A 147 -18.29 4.69 15.27
N ALA A 148 -17.18 5.19 14.71
CA ALA A 148 -16.46 4.59 13.60
C ALA A 148 -14.98 5.02 13.65
N VAL A 149 -14.09 4.18 13.12
CA VAL A 149 -12.67 4.52 12.97
C VAL A 149 -12.27 4.33 11.51
N LEU A 150 -11.71 5.38 10.91
CA LEU A 150 -11.31 5.37 9.51
C LEU A 150 -9.79 5.23 9.37
N CYS A 151 -9.36 4.59 8.30
CA CYS A 151 -7.96 4.50 7.94
C CYS A 151 -7.41 5.87 7.55
N GLY A 152 -6.27 6.26 8.12
CA GLY A 152 -5.60 7.52 7.78
C GLY A 152 -4.99 7.57 6.38
N GLY A 153 -4.83 6.43 5.70
CA GLY A 153 -4.28 6.35 4.35
C GLY A 153 -5.35 6.38 3.25
N CYS A 154 -6.38 5.55 3.38
CA CYS A 154 -7.42 5.39 2.35
C CYS A 154 -8.81 5.85 2.78
N TYR A 155 -8.98 6.34 4.01
CA TYR A 155 -10.27 6.76 4.59
C TYR A 155 -11.35 5.68 4.65
N GLN A 156 -11.00 4.43 4.36
CA GLN A 156 -11.90 3.29 4.55
C GLN A 156 -12.07 3.00 6.03
N GLU A 157 -13.29 2.63 6.42
CA GLU A 157 -13.58 2.18 7.78
C GLU A 157 -12.72 0.96 8.16
N LEU A 158 -11.99 1.10 9.27
CA LEU A 158 -11.28 0.01 9.90
C LEU A 158 -12.31 -0.79 10.68
N VAL A 159 -12.64 -1.99 10.18
CA VAL A 159 -13.63 -2.88 10.80
C VAL A 159 -13.22 -3.17 12.24
N LEU A 160 -13.80 -2.43 13.17
CA LEU A 160 -13.72 -2.66 14.59
C LEU A 160 -14.87 -3.58 14.99
N THR A 161 -14.66 -4.89 14.89
CA THR A 161 -15.44 -5.84 15.70
C THR A 161 -14.97 -5.75 17.15
N LEU A 162 -15.17 -4.58 17.78
CA LEU A 162 -15.17 -4.47 19.22
C LEU A 162 -16.51 -4.98 19.70
N ASN A 163 -16.51 -6.21 20.22
CA ASN A 163 -17.61 -6.86 20.92
C ASN A 163 -18.46 -5.85 21.71
N THR A 164 -19.55 -5.44 21.10
CA THR A 164 -20.69 -4.88 21.80
C THR A 164 -21.83 -5.84 21.54
N ALA A 165 -21.95 -6.83 22.43
CA ALA A 165 -23.26 -7.43 22.65
C ALA A 165 -24.24 -6.28 22.94
N SER A 166 -25.37 -6.30 22.24
CA SER A 166 -26.49 -5.34 22.30
C SER A 166 -26.37 -4.10 21.41
N SER A 167 -26.61 -4.25 20.11
CA SER A 167 -27.96 -3.97 19.60
C SER A 167 -28.15 -4.68 18.28
N VAL A 168 -29.09 -5.62 18.29
CA VAL A 168 -29.78 -6.05 17.08
C VAL A 168 -30.63 -4.85 16.66
N GLU A 169 -30.08 -3.97 15.83
CA GLU A 169 -30.88 -3.05 15.01
C GLU A 169 -30.38 -3.13 13.57
N SER A 170 -30.81 -4.23 12.95
CA SER A 170 -31.26 -4.33 11.56
C SER A 170 -30.59 -3.39 10.54
N GLU A 171 -29.79 -3.98 9.65
CA GLU A 171 -29.42 -3.44 8.33
C GLU A 171 -30.65 -3.07 7.44
N GLU A 172 -31.88 -3.27 7.93
CA GLU A 172 -33.13 -3.09 7.21
C GLU A 172 -33.64 -1.64 7.14
N ASN A 173 -33.02 -0.68 7.84
CA ASN A 173 -33.55 0.70 7.98
C ASN A 173 -32.55 1.82 7.66
N GLN A 174 -31.65 1.60 6.69
CA GLN A 174 -30.75 2.62 6.17
C GLN A 174 -31.06 2.98 4.71
N ARG A 175 -30.88 4.25 4.34
CA ARG A 175 -30.93 4.73 2.96
C ARG A 175 -29.66 5.51 2.64
N THR A 176 -29.14 5.34 1.43
CA THR A 176 -28.07 6.19 0.91
C THR A 176 -28.68 7.42 0.24
N VAL A 177 -28.24 8.61 0.65
CA VAL A 177 -28.69 9.88 0.10
C VAL A 177 -27.51 10.56 -0.60
N GLN A 178 -27.74 11.07 -1.81
CA GLN A 178 -26.76 11.86 -2.54
C GLN A 178 -27.00 13.34 -2.30
N LEU A 179 -25.98 14.05 -1.82
CA LEU A 179 -26.08 15.44 -1.40
C LEU A 179 -25.02 16.29 -2.06
N ARG A 180 -25.44 17.41 -2.64
CA ARG A 180 -24.54 18.38 -3.24
C ARG A 180 -24.03 19.34 -2.17
N CYS A 181 -22.71 19.51 -2.10
CA CYS A 181 -22.10 20.51 -1.23
C CYS A 181 -22.47 21.93 -1.68
N GLY A 182 -22.92 22.77 -0.74
CA GLY A 182 -23.29 24.15 -1.03
C GLY A 182 -22.12 25.06 -1.44
N GLN A 183 -20.87 24.64 -1.15
CA GLN A 183 -19.66 25.43 -1.43
C GLN A 183 -18.99 25.03 -2.75
N CYS A 184 -18.66 23.75 -2.92
CA CYS A 184 -17.91 23.26 -4.07
C CYS A 184 -18.75 22.47 -5.08
N SER A 185 -20.05 22.30 -4.83
CA SER A 185 -20.96 21.55 -5.71
C SER A 185 -20.64 20.07 -5.93
N VAL A 186 -19.65 19.51 -5.22
CA VAL A 186 -19.34 18.07 -5.22
C VAL A 186 -20.50 17.29 -4.62
N ILE A 187 -20.84 16.16 -5.25
CA ILE A 187 -21.86 15.23 -4.78
C ILE A 187 -21.21 14.26 -3.78
N ASN A 188 -21.83 14.11 -2.60
CA ASN A 188 -21.38 13.23 -1.53
C ASN A 188 -22.49 12.20 -1.31
N ALA A 189 -22.14 10.92 -1.20
CA ALA A 189 -23.06 9.85 -0.83
C ALA A 189 -22.96 9.60 0.67
N VAL A 190 -24.07 9.75 1.40
CA VAL A 190 -24.11 9.58 2.85
C VAL A 190 -25.18 8.55 3.18
N THR A 191 -24.82 7.51 3.92
CA THR A 191 -25.77 6.51 4.42
C THR A 191 -26.36 7.01 5.75
N VAL A 192 -27.68 7.09 5.80
CA VAL A 192 -28.44 7.60 6.95
C VAL A 192 -29.58 6.66 7.31
N GLY A 193 -30.00 6.65 8.57
CA GLY A 193 -31.22 5.94 8.96
C GLY A 193 -32.46 6.53 8.27
N VAL A 194 -33.46 5.70 8.01
CA VAL A 194 -34.71 6.11 7.32
C VAL A 194 -35.47 7.24 8.04
N SER A 195 -35.29 7.41 9.35
CA SER A 195 -35.97 8.41 10.18
C SER A 195 -35.15 9.70 10.42
N VAL A 196 -33.97 9.83 9.80
CA VAL A 196 -33.11 11.01 9.96
C VAL A 196 -33.69 12.21 9.21
N LYS A 197 -34.05 13.27 9.96
CA LYS A 197 -34.58 14.54 9.43
C LYS A 197 -33.52 15.62 9.28
N ARG A 198 -32.40 15.52 9.97
CA ARG A 198 -31.31 16.50 9.92
C ARG A 198 -29.99 15.75 9.84
N LEU A 199 -29.16 16.16 8.89
CA LEU A 199 -27.89 15.53 8.59
C LEU A 199 -26.78 16.57 8.57
N GLU A 200 -25.65 16.21 9.15
CA GLU A 200 -24.41 16.98 9.09
C GLU A 200 -23.32 16.10 8.48
N PHE A 201 -22.65 16.59 7.45
CA PHE A 201 -21.60 15.84 6.77
C PHE A 201 -20.46 16.76 6.34
N ILE A 202 -19.24 16.23 6.34
CA ILE A 202 -18.06 16.93 5.83
C ILE A 202 -17.94 16.63 4.34
N CYS A 203 -17.85 17.68 3.50
CA CYS A 203 -17.71 17.48 2.07
C CYS A 203 -16.34 16.87 1.73
N GLY A 204 -16.33 15.77 0.97
CA GLY A 204 -15.09 15.13 0.50
C GLY A 204 -14.27 15.96 -0.49
N GLY A 205 -14.87 16.98 -1.12
CA GLY A 205 -14.17 17.87 -2.06
C GLY A 205 -13.44 19.04 -1.38
N CYS A 206 -14.13 19.76 -0.49
CA CYS A 206 -13.59 20.99 0.12
C CYS A 206 -13.42 20.94 1.65
N GLY A 207 -13.80 19.84 2.30
CA GLY A 207 -13.66 19.66 3.74
C GLY A 207 -14.58 20.53 4.60
N VAL A 208 -15.53 21.27 4.00
CA VAL A 208 -16.48 22.10 4.73
C VAL A 208 -17.60 21.26 5.33
N LEU A 209 -17.99 21.56 6.58
CA LEU A 209 -19.17 20.99 7.22
C LEU A 209 -20.45 21.53 6.56
N ASN A 210 -21.30 20.64 6.07
CA ASN A 210 -22.59 20.95 5.48
C ASN A 210 -23.69 20.42 6.40
N THR A 211 -24.71 21.24 6.66
CA THR A 211 -25.91 20.87 7.43
C THR A 211 -27.11 20.93 6.50
N MET A 212 -27.90 19.85 6.45
CA MET A 212 -29.09 19.77 5.61
C MET A 212 -30.24 19.13 6.35
N THR A 213 -31.46 19.54 6.01
CA THR A 213 -32.70 18.93 6.49
C THR A 213 -33.19 18.00 5.39
N LEU A 214 -33.47 16.74 5.75
CA LEU A 214 -34.07 15.75 4.86
C LEU A 214 -35.58 15.78 5.11
N GLU A 215 -36.35 16.04 4.05
CA GLU A 215 -37.81 15.93 4.06
C GLU A 215 -38.28 14.46 4.05
#